data_AF-A0A0C3S1I5-F1
#
_entry.id   AF-A0A0C3S1I5-F1
#
_cell.length_a   1.000
_cell.length_b   1.000
_cell.length_c   1.000
_cell.angle_alpha   90.00
_cell.angle_beta   90.00
_cell.angle_gamma   90.00
#
_symmetry.space_group_name_H-M   'P 1'
#
loop_
_entity.id
_entity.type
_entity.pdbx_description
1 polymer ?
#
loop_
_entity_poly.entity_id
_entity_poly.type
_entity_poly.pdbx_seq_one_letter_code
_entity_poly.pdbx_strand_id
1 'polypeptide(L)'
;MSVRRYLSLRRASAALPTLSEKGAADTELAAHTTPSIRDNETERNASTAALLPGATPLAPPNLKVKRVDHYYSKWSKAWKYRNTGDKVTPEHVPVGAATVNDPWGEFCFVVQVVQGVEVPQHGRQRPFCFVVVRTFPRDKDEAEPTFKVVIKSSYLLHACKDVIQKYPGLSWNADPLDPQMLLTFLPLFEEYRDKLQEKRQRTLEEGYTMSSVGVLIDYLHRDYRSTLATLARMTAHGEISFDLLYAIFVPRSILITTCPTTGEPRAVQLVSATKVVCDTGRGLYDLLCESVDEDDGDGQTNGWPPQPGESTASRARAFGRVCHKIIIPQFQGTVKISELDAYPIKYHPNAAALKEALVVRGRRWAHYRGIHHVQYDGRAVVDQVSLGGCKQIVKYNVSSRIMIDRANFRRLNPNYAMPHIKQESQNTPTRTPPAPGYPNRYSGSNASLPSTVMPPPTRYSVPVGIPGMNTGIPTVMNAESNKLKPAEEELSDEELLLASPVLYGFSLADKIWLEFNVESVSEIEWNEEAFANLVLPLDRKTLLRSLVEAHNSHL
;
A
#
# COMPACT_ATOMS: atom_id res chain seq x y z
N MET A 1 27.39 -23.31 -46.19
CA MET A 1 27.37 -22.60 -47.49
C MET A 1 26.36 -21.45 -47.42
N SER A 2 26.43 -20.49 -48.36
CA SER A 2 25.51 -19.35 -48.63
C SER A 2 24.16 -19.30 -47.91
N VAL A 3 23.72 -18.21 -47.26
CA VAL A 3 23.68 -16.77 -47.62
C VAL A 3 22.63 -16.39 -48.69
N ARG A 4 21.57 -15.71 -48.22
CA ARG A 4 20.71 -14.66 -48.84
C ARG A 4 20.03 -13.98 -47.63
N ARG A 5 20.15 -12.70 -47.29
CA ARG A 5 20.25 -11.41 -48.02
C ARG A 5 19.04 -11.10 -48.91
N TYR A 6 18.17 -10.22 -48.39
CA TYR A 6 17.45 -9.21 -49.17
C TYR A 6 18.00 -7.83 -48.81
N LEU A 7 18.20 -6.99 -49.82
CA LEU A 7 18.53 -5.56 -49.70
C LEU A 7 17.76 -4.84 -50.81
N SER A 8 17.20 -3.67 -50.50
CA SER A 8 16.60 -2.77 -51.48
C SER A 8 17.22 -1.38 -51.31
N LEU A 9 17.58 -0.73 -52.42
CA LEU A 9 18.38 0.50 -52.45
C LEU A 9 17.91 1.46 -53.55
N ARG A 10 17.64 2.72 -53.17
CA ARG A 10 17.60 3.97 -53.96
C ARG A 10 17.47 5.12 -52.90
N ARG A 11 18.26 6.21 -52.83
CA ARG A 11 18.90 7.15 -53.80
C ARG A 11 17.90 7.80 -54.77
N ALA A 12 17.88 9.12 -55.04
CA ALA A 12 18.49 10.34 -54.45
C ALA A 12 17.79 11.59 -55.12
N SER A 13 18.08 12.90 -54.91
CA SER A 13 19.07 13.67 -54.12
C SER A 13 18.67 15.17 -54.04
N ALA A 14 19.33 15.95 -53.16
CA ALA A 14 19.36 17.44 -53.11
C ALA A 14 18.01 18.18 -52.80
N ALA A 15 17.95 19.48 -52.45
CA ALA A 15 18.98 20.54 -52.40
C ALA A 15 18.75 21.56 -51.23
N LEU A 16 19.74 22.44 -50.98
CA LEU A 16 19.64 23.65 -50.13
C LEU A 16 19.24 24.88 -50.95
N PRO A 17 18.83 25.99 -50.29
CA PRO A 17 19.61 27.22 -50.41
C PRO A 17 19.80 28.01 -49.08
N THR A 18 20.63 29.05 -49.14
CA THR A 18 20.97 30.00 -48.04
C THR A 18 20.97 31.46 -48.55
N LEU A 19 21.32 32.43 -47.69
CA LEU A 19 21.36 33.90 -47.90
C LEU A 19 19.98 34.62 -47.74
N SER A 20 19.86 35.90 -47.34
CA SER A 20 20.84 36.96 -47.01
C SER A 20 20.32 37.90 -45.90
N GLU A 21 21.21 38.71 -45.31
CA GLU A 21 20.93 39.75 -44.31
C GLU A 21 20.35 41.07 -44.88
N LYS A 22 19.59 41.81 -44.05
CA LYS A 22 19.58 43.28 -43.78
C LYS A 22 18.23 43.70 -43.14
N GLY A 23 18.12 44.70 -42.25
CA GLY A 23 19.15 45.54 -41.63
C GLY A 23 18.85 47.05 -41.74
N ALA A 24 18.07 47.61 -40.81
CA ALA A 24 17.90 49.06 -40.58
C ALA A 24 17.24 49.34 -39.21
N ALA A 25 17.49 50.50 -38.63
CA ALA A 25 16.79 51.06 -37.47
C ALA A 25 16.82 52.59 -37.56
N ASP A 26 15.75 53.26 -37.12
CA ASP A 26 15.70 54.68 -36.72
C ASP A 26 14.28 55.02 -36.19
N THR A 27 13.95 56.17 -35.58
CA THR A 27 14.54 56.99 -34.48
C THR A 27 13.60 58.19 -34.28
N GLU A 28 13.07 58.41 -33.07
CA GLU A 28 12.30 59.62 -32.65
C GLU A 28 10.97 59.90 -33.44
N LEU A 29 10.03 60.76 -33.02
CA LEU A 29 10.05 61.96 -32.15
C LEU A 29 8.75 62.14 -31.34
N ALA A 30 8.76 62.98 -30.31
CA ALA A 30 7.64 63.22 -29.40
C ALA A 30 6.75 64.43 -29.77
N ALA A 31 5.52 64.47 -29.22
CA ALA A 31 4.68 65.68 -29.16
C ALA A 31 3.79 65.70 -27.91
N HIS A 32 3.83 66.80 -27.14
CA HIS A 32 2.88 67.10 -26.05
C HIS A 32 1.62 67.79 -26.59
N THR A 33 0.46 67.60 -25.94
CA THR A 33 -0.60 68.64 -25.76
C THR A 33 -1.57 68.24 -24.64
N THR A 34 -1.63 69.05 -23.58
CA THR A 34 -2.78 69.23 -22.65
C THR A 34 -3.56 70.48 -23.10
N PRO A 35 -4.86 70.69 -22.77
CA PRO A 35 -5.54 70.53 -21.47
C PRO A 35 -6.87 69.71 -21.60
N SER A 36 -7.89 69.70 -20.72
CA SER A 36 -8.35 70.65 -19.69
C SER A 36 -9.24 70.05 -18.59
N ILE A 37 -9.11 70.66 -17.41
CA ILE A 37 -10.01 70.75 -16.26
C ILE A 37 -11.49 70.39 -16.54
N ARG A 38 -12.05 69.53 -15.68
CA ARG A 38 -13.38 69.74 -15.10
C ARG A 38 -13.49 69.08 -13.72
N ASP A 39 -13.83 69.90 -12.74
CA ASP A 39 -13.97 69.49 -11.34
C ASP A 39 -15.26 68.72 -11.11
N ASN A 40 -15.25 67.78 -10.15
CA ASN A 40 -16.42 67.51 -9.33
C ASN A 40 -15.97 66.91 -7.99
N GLU A 41 -16.04 67.68 -6.92
CA GLU A 41 -15.79 67.16 -5.57
C GLU A 41 -16.98 66.32 -5.11
N THR A 42 -16.74 65.19 -4.46
CA THR A 42 -17.71 64.58 -3.55
C THR A 42 -16.96 63.90 -2.41
N GLU A 43 -17.46 64.10 -1.20
CA GLU A 43 -16.68 63.93 0.02
C GLU A 43 -16.55 62.48 0.52
N ARG A 44 -15.45 62.25 1.27
CA ARG A 44 -15.33 61.33 2.42
C ARG A 44 -15.84 59.89 2.23
N ASN A 45 -14.88 58.97 2.14
CA ASN A 45 -14.76 57.95 3.17
C ASN A 45 -13.32 57.47 3.32
N ALA A 46 -12.67 57.87 4.41
CA ALA A 46 -11.35 57.35 4.78
C ALA A 46 -11.52 56.00 5.51
N SER A 47 -11.06 54.92 4.88
CA SER A 47 -10.93 53.62 5.52
C SER A 47 -9.51 53.11 5.32
N THR A 48 -8.75 53.04 6.40
CA THR A 48 -7.33 52.65 6.40
C THR A 48 -7.18 51.22 5.91
N ALA A 49 -6.84 51.03 4.63
CA ALA A 49 -6.46 49.75 4.09
C ALA A 49 -5.13 49.31 4.70
N ALA A 50 -5.21 48.58 5.82
CA ALA A 50 -4.05 48.05 6.52
C ALA A 50 -3.27 47.12 5.58
N LEU A 51 -1.99 47.43 5.38
CA LEU A 51 -1.06 46.56 4.65
C LEU A 51 -1.06 45.19 5.32
N LEU A 52 -1.41 44.14 4.55
CA LEU A 52 -1.25 42.76 4.99
C LEU A 52 0.22 42.54 5.36
N PRO A 53 0.52 41.89 6.51
CA PRO A 53 1.90 41.59 6.88
C PRO A 53 2.51 40.69 5.80
N GLY A 54 3.62 41.14 5.20
CA GLY A 54 4.35 40.36 4.20
C GLY A 54 4.78 39.01 4.76
N ALA A 55 4.75 37.97 3.91
CA ALA A 55 5.00 36.59 4.32
C ALA A 55 6.33 36.47 5.10
N THR A 56 6.26 35.86 6.29
CA THR A 56 7.40 35.67 7.18
C THR A 56 8.54 34.96 6.45
N PRO A 57 9.78 35.50 6.42
CA PRO A 57 10.86 34.92 5.62
C PRO A 57 11.24 33.53 6.15
N LEU A 58 11.19 32.53 5.27
CA LEU A 58 11.46 31.12 5.58
C LEU A 58 12.77 30.94 6.35
N ALA A 59 12.69 30.41 7.57
CA ALA A 59 13.84 30.26 8.44
C ALA A 59 14.82 29.19 7.89
N PRO A 60 16.11 29.51 7.65
CA PRO A 60 17.07 28.54 7.12
C PRO A 60 17.30 27.35 8.08
N PRO A 61 17.42 26.12 7.54
CA PRO A 61 17.58 24.90 8.33
C PRO A 61 18.93 24.86 9.04
N ASN A 62 18.95 24.29 10.24
CA ASN A 62 20.19 23.90 10.90
C ASN A 62 20.58 22.49 10.43
N LEU A 63 21.60 22.40 9.59
CA LEU A 63 22.07 21.14 9.00
C LEU A 63 22.93 20.28 9.95
N LYS A 64 23.06 20.66 11.23
CA LYS A 64 23.83 19.89 12.22
C LYS A 64 23.00 18.72 12.78
N VAL A 65 23.62 17.54 12.82
CA VAL A 65 23.12 16.36 13.55
C VAL A 65 23.61 16.41 15.00
N LYS A 66 22.77 15.98 15.95
CA LYS A 66 23.14 15.83 17.36
C LYS A 66 23.17 14.35 17.75
N ARG A 67 24.17 13.92 18.54
CA ARG A 67 24.20 12.58 19.16
C ARG A 67 24.08 12.68 20.69
N VAL A 68 23.24 11.83 21.28
CA VAL A 68 22.93 11.82 22.72
C VAL A 68 22.84 10.38 23.24
N ASP A 69 23.53 10.09 24.35
CA ASP A 69 23.34 8.85 25.10
C ASP A 69 22.20 9.04 26.10
N HIS A 70 21.20 8.17 26.04
CA HIS A 70 20.15 8.02 27.04
C HIS A 70 20.50 6.83 27.95
N TYR A 71 20.60 7.05 29.26
CA TYR A 71 21.12 6.04 30.19
C TYR A 71 20.51 6.17 31.59
N TYR A 72 20.36 5.03 32.28
CA TYR A 72 19.92 5.02 33.67
C TYR A 72 21.08 5.39 34.62
N SER A 73 20.94 6.48 35.36
CA SER A 73 21.94 6.92 36.34
C SER A 73 21.69 6.23 37.68
N LYS A 74 22.51 5.23 38.03
CA LYS A 74 22.42 4.51 39.31
C LYS A 74 22.57 5.43 40.54
N TRP A 75 23.26 6.57 40.41
CA TRP A 75 23.38 7.59 41.47
C TRP A 75 22.06 8.33 41.74
N SER A 76 21.45 8.93 40.71
CA SER A 76 20.22 9.71 40.86
C SER A 76 18.93 8.89 40.63
N LYS A 77 19.05 7.56 40.51
CA LYS A 77 17.96 6.59 40.29
C LYS A 77 17.01 6.94 39.14
N ALA A 78 17.50 7.68 38.14
CA ALA A 78 16.70 8.28 37.08
C ALA A 78 17.38 8.15 35.72
N TRP A 79 16.58 8.08 34.66
CA TRP A 79 17.03 8.21 33.28
C TRP A 79 17.60 9.62 33.04
N LYS A 80 18.72 9.68 32.31
CA LYS A 80 19.43 10.92 31.98
C LYS A 80 19.99 10.89 30.58
N TYR A 81 20.21 12.08 30.04
CA TYR A 81 20.88 12.30 28.77
C TYR A 81 22.30 12.83 28.98
N ARG A 82 23.20 12.55 28.03
CA ARG A 82 24.51 13.21 27.89
C ARG A 82 24.91 13.25 26.42
N ASN A 83 25.78 14.19 26.04
CA ASN A 83 26.35 14.22 24.69
C ASN A 83 27.15 12.92 24.42
N THR A 84 26.89 12.26 23.30
CA THR A 84 27.77 11.18 22.81
C THR A 84 28.98 11.81 22.11
N GLY A 85 30.17 11.23 22.26
CA GLY A 85 31.34 11.63 21.46
C GLY A 85 31.22 11.17 20.00
N ASP A 86 31.69 11.96 19.05
CA ASP A 86 31.44 11.79 17.61
C ASP A 86 31.99 10.51 16.95
N LYS A 87 32.70 9.66 17.71
CA LYS A 87 33.30 8.41 17.25
C LYS A 87 32.40 7.17 17.40
N VAL A 88 31.19 7.31 17.93
CA VAL A 88 30.25 6.19 18.10
C VAL A 88 29.39 6.03 16.85
N THR A 89 29.52 4.89 16.17
CA THR A 89 28.62 4.45 15.09
C THR A 89 27.49 3.54 15.62
N PRO A 90 26.31 3.50 14.97
CA PRO A 90 25.19 2.62 15.33
C PRO A 90 25.21 1.18 14.78
N GLU A 91 26.32 0.67 14.25
CA GLU A 91 26.36 -0.58 13.44
C GLU A 91 26.13 -1.90 14.20
N HIS A 92 25.52 -1.87 15.39
CA HIS A 92 25.09 -3.05 16.16
C HIS A 92 23.65 -2.86 16.66
N VAL A 93 22.75 -3.81 16.37
CA VAL A 93 21.31 -3.76 16.70
C VAL A 93 20.75 -5.16 16.99
N PRO A 94 20.33 -5.46 18.23
CA PRO A 94 19.44 -6.58 18.55
C PRO A 94 17.96 -6.18 18.45
N VAL A 95 17.07 -7.17 18.59
CA VAL A 95 15.62 -7.02 18.35
C VAL A 95 14.84 -6.90 19.67
N GLY A 96 14.06 -5.83 19.80
CA GLY A 96 13.14 -5.60 20.93
C GLY A 96 13.81 -5.03 22.19
N ALA A 97 13.08 -4.45 23.15
CA ALA A 97 11.63 -4.18 23.22
C ALA A 97 11.36 -2.73 23.69
N ALA A 98 10.14 -2.25 23.53
CA ALA A 98 9.78 -0.88 23.92
C ALA A 98 9.48 -0.73 25.41
N THR A 99 10.03 0.31 26.06
CA THR A 99 9.63 0.77 27.39
C THR A 99 9.30 2.26 27.35
N VAL A 100 8.12 2.64 27.85
CA VAL A 100 7.63 4.02 27.82
C VAL A 100 8.16 4.84 28.99
N ASN A 101 8.88 5.92 28.69
CA ASN A 101 8.69 7.23 29.33
C ASN A 101 9.46 8.30 28.54
N ASP A 102 8.83 9.46 28.32
CA ASP A 102 9.37 10.55 27.50
C ASP A 102 9.78 11.75 28.38
N PRO A 103 11.07 12.13 28.40
CA PRO A 103 11.58 13.31 29.06
C PRO A 103 12.28 14.32 28.11
N TRP A 104 11.81 14.54 26.88
CA TRP A 104 12.51 15.43 25.90
C TRP A 104 12.72 16.90 26.33
N GLY A 105 12.22 17.37 27.47
CA GLY A 105 12.17 18.79 27.85
C GLY A 105 13.50 19.56 27.78
N GLU A 106 14.64 18.92 28.01
CA GLU A 106 15.98 19.55 27.93
C GLU A 106 16.56 19.61 26.49
N PHE A 107 15.98 18.88 25.53
CA PHE A 107 16.50 18.74 24.15
C PHE A 107 15.46 19.09 23.07
N CYS A 108 14.20 19.28 23.45
CA CYS A 108 13.16 19.94 22.67
C CYS A 108 13.13 21.44 22.97
N PHE A 109 13.74 22.25 22.10
CA PHE A 109 13.28 23.64 21.97
C PHE A 109 11.89 23.62 21.32
N VAL A 110 10.84 23.62 22.14
CA VAL A 110 9.46 23.80 21.70
C VAL A 110 9.37 25.19 21.06
N VAL A 111 9.22 25.24 19.74
CA VAL A 111 8.69 26.42 19.05
C VAL A 111 7.20 26.44 19.39
N GLN A 112 6.83 27.24 20.39
CA GLN A 112 5.46 27.35 20.84
C GLN A 112 4.70 28.21 19.81
N VAL A 113 4.08 27.56 18.81
CA VAL A 113 3.27 28.22 17.79
C VAL A 113 1.97 28.71 18.41
N VAL A 114 2.03 29.84 19.10
CA VAL A 114 0.86 30.60 19.55
C VAL A 114 0.50 31.56 18.42
N GLN A 115 -0.68 31.37 17.82
CA GLN A 115 -1.28 32.30 16.85
C GLN A 115 -0.38 32.69 15.65
N GLY A 116 0.50 31.79 15.20
CA GLY A 116 1.28 31.96 13.97
C GLY A 116 2.47 32.92 14.05
N VAL A 117 2.85 33.40 15.24
CA VAL A 117 3.99 34.32 15.43
C VAL A 117 5.22 33.56 15.94
N GLU A 118 6.28 33.47 15.13
CA GLU A 118 7.60 33.03 15.60
C GLU A 118 8.27 34.12 16.44
N VAL A 119 8.14 34.07 17.77
CA VAL A 119 8.78 35.03 18.69
C VAL A 119 10.25 34.65 18.93
N PRO A 120 11.24 35.46 18.51
CA PRO A 120 12.66 35.10 18.66
C PRO A 120 13.17 35.43 20.08
N GLN A 121 13.06 34.47 21.01
CA GLN A 121 13.76 34.58 22.29
C GLN A 121 15.28 34.58 22.07
N HIS A 122 15.93 35.69 22.44
CA HIS A 122 17.37 35.88 22.29
C HIS A 122 18.17 34.75 23.00
N GLY A 123 19.23 34.29 22.34
CA GLY A 123 20.19 33.33 22.91
C GLY A 123 19.89 31.84 22.67
N ARG A 124 18.70 31.46 22.18
CA ARG A 124 18.41 30.04 21.85
C ARG A 124 19.06 29.63 20.53
N GLN A 125 19.81 28.52 20.52
CA GLN A 125 20.32 27.94 19.27
C GLN A 125 19.16 27.36 18.44
N ARG A 126 19.24 27.46 17.11
CA ARG A 126 18.28 26.80 16.19
C ARG A 126 18.24 25.29 16.50
N PRO A 127 17.06 24.64 16.53
CA PRO A 127 16.98 23.19 16.72
C PRO A 127 17.81 22.46 15.67
N PHE A 128 18.37 21.29 16.00
CA PHE A 128 19.20 20.49 15.10
C PHE A 128 18.39 19.96 13.89
N CYS A 129 19.04 19.37 12.89
CA CYS A 129 18.32 18.71 11.79
C CYS A 129 17.53 17.50 12.31
N PHE A 130 18.23 16.67 13.08
CA PHE A 130 17.69 15.57 13.88
C PHE A 130 18.66 15.22 15.02
N VAL A 131 18.16 14.45 15.99
CA VAL A 131 18.93 13.93 17.13
C VAL A 131 18.96 12.40 17.06
N VAL A 132 20.16 11.83 17.02
CA VAL A 132 20.38 10.38 17.17
C VAL A 132 20.53 10.07 18.66
N VAL A 133 19.66 9.22 19.19
CA VAL A 133 19.57 8.89 20.61
C VAL A 133 19.94 7.42 20.81
N ARG A 134 21.07 7.18 21.48
CA ARG A 134 21.53 5.84 21.85
C ARG A 134 21.03 5.51 23.26
N THR A 135 20.04 4.64 23.39
CA THR A 135 19.51 4.20 24.68
C THR A 135 20.25 2.96 25.16
N PHE A 136 20.93 3.06 26.29
CA PHE A 136 21.47 1.91 27.01
C PHE A 136 20.36 1.20 27.79
N PRO A 137 20.36 -0.14 27.86
CA PRO A 137 19.52 -0.85 28.83
C PRO A 137 19.89 -0.46 30.26
N ARG A 138 18.96 -0.74 31.19
CA ARG A 138 19.09 -0.38 32.61
C ARG A 138 20.27 -1.09 33.27
N ASP A 139 20.42 -2.37 32.96
CA ASP A 139 21.50 -3.23 33.41
C ASP A 139 22.28 -3.74 32.19
N LYS A 140 23.61 -3.79 32.31
CA LYS A 140 24.52 -3.81 31.16
C LYS A 140 24.63 -5.16 30.47
N ASP A 141 24.21 -6.20 31.17
CA ASP A 141 24.48 -7.60 30.83
C ASP A 141 23.24 -8.27 30.21
N GLU A 142 22.14 -7.51 30.03
CA GLU A 142 20.86 -7.99 29.46
C GLU A 142 20.74 -7.77 27.94
N ALA A 143 21.31 -6.68 27.39
CA ALA A 143 21.12 -6.27 25.99
C ALA A 143 22.21 -5.30 25.48
N GLU A 144 22.28 -5.12 24.16
CA GLU A 144 23.08 -4.04 23.54
C GLU A 144 22.30 -2.69 23.52
N PRO A 145 22.97 -1.55 23.31
CA PRO A 145 22.30 -0.25 23.21
C PRO A 145 21.44 -0.14 21.94
N THR A 146 20.23 0.39 22.06
CA THR A 146 19.34 0.67 20.92
C THR A 146 19.49 2.10 20.41
N PHE A 147 19.18 2.34 19.14
CA PHE A 147 19.27 3.67 18.50
C PHE A 147 17.91 4.12 17.99
N LYS A 148 17.58 5.41 18.18
CA LYS A 148 16.39 6.06 17.60
C LYS A 148 16.73 7.45 17.05
N VAL A 149 15.97 7.93 16.07
CA VAL A 149 16.18 9.22 15.37
C VAL A 149 15.00 10.16 15.62
N VAL A 150 15.25 11.23 16.36
CA VAL A 150 14.27 12.29 16.62
C VAL A 150 14.40 13.38 15.55
N ILE A 151 13.48 13.44 14.60
CA ILE A 151 13.45 14.51 13.59
C ILE A 151 13.15 15.86 14.27
N LYS A 152 13.83 16.94 13.85
CA LYS A 152 13.71 18.29 14.44
C LYS A 152 13.58 19.41 13.40
N SER A 153 14.15 19.24 12.21
CA SER A 153 13.89 20.12 11.06
C SER A 153 12.47 19.89 10.52
N SER A 154 11.68 20.95 10.37
CA SER A 154 10.35 20.93 9.74
C SER A 154 10.43 20.45 8.29
N TYR A 155 11.43 20.94 7.53
CA TYR A 155 11.70 20.53 6.15
C TYR A 155 12.01 19.03 6.04
N LEU A 156 12.78 18.47 6.99
CA LEU A 156 13.04 17.03 7.02
C LEU A 156 11.78 16.24 7.42
N LEU A 157 10.97 16.75 8.35
CA LEU A 157 9.70 16.12 8.72
C LEU A 157 8.70 16.11 7.55
N HIS A 158 8.71 17.13 6.68
CA HIS A 158 7.94 17.14 5.43
C HIS A 158 8.42 16.04 4.47
N ALA A 159 9.72 15.98 4.17
CA ALA A 159 10.28 14.94 3.30
C ALA A 159 10.04 13.52 3.84
N CYS A 160 10.17 13.31 5.16
CA CYS A 160 9.83 12.04 5.78
C CYS A 160 8.35 11.67 5.59
N LYS A 161 7.43 12.65 5.70
CA LYS A 161 6.00 12.44 5.41
C LYS A 161 5.74 12.13 3.93
N ASP A 162 6.43 12.80 3.00
CA ASP A 162 6.28 12.55 1.56
C ASP A 162 6.79 11.16 1.14
N VAL A 163 7.92 10.71 1.74
CA VAL A 163 8.62 9.47 1.39
C VAL A 163 8.04 8.24 2.11
N ILE A 164 7.78 8.35 3.41
CA ILE A 164 7.29 7.22 4.25
C ILE A 164 5.76 7.17 4.29
N GLN A 165 5.09 8.32 4.15
CA GLN A 165 3.62 8.44 4.03
C GLN A 165 2.87 7.85 5.24
N LYS A 166 1.93 6.93 5.01
CA LYS A 166 1.23 6.17 6.06
C LYS A 166 1.94 4.83 6.23
N TYR A 167 2.51 4.60 7.41
CA TYR A 167 3.07 3.30 7.81
C TYR A 167 2.35 2.78 9.06
N PRO A 168 1.93 1.49 9.14
CA PRO A 168 1.28 0.95 10.32
C PRO A 168 2.10 1.14 11.60
N GLY A 169 1.46 1.69 12.64
CA GLY A 169 2.11 1.99 13.92
C GLY A 169 2.99 3.26 13.95
N LEU A 170 3.16 3.98 12.84
CA LEU A 170 3.94 5.22 12.82
C LEU A 170 3.10 6.45 13.22
N SER A 171 3.50 7.13 14.29
CA SER A 171 2.94 8.43 14.68
C SER A 171 3.94 9.57 14.43
N TRP A 172 3.65 10.41 13.43
CA TRP A 172 4.41 11.63 13.14
C TRP A 172 4.42 12.68 14.27
N ASN A 173 3.62 12.48 15.33
CA ASN A 173 3.43 13.43 16.42
C ASN A 173 4.01 12.96 17.76
N ALA A 174 4.38 11.67 17.90
CA ALA A 174 4.65 11.07 19.22
C ALA A 174 5.94 10.24 19.32
N ASP A 175 6.47 9.68 18.23
CA ASP A 175 7.56 8.69 18.32
C ASP A 175 8.85 9.10 17.58
N PRO A 176 10.03 8.85 18.17
CA PRO A 176 11.30 8.92 17.46
C PRO A 176 11.48 7.67 16.55
N LEU A 177 11.92 7.92 15.32
CA LEU A 177 11.96 6.91 14.25
C LEU A 177 13.03 5.83 14.49
N ASP A 178 12.73 4.62 14.04
CA ASP A 178 13.69 3.51 13.98
C ASP A 178 14.69 3.71 12.82
N PRO A 179 16.01 3.62 13.05
CA PRO A 179 16.98 3.63 11.95
C PRO A 179 16.79 2.52 10.92
N GLN A 180 16.30 1.33 11.28
CA GLN A 180 16.00 0.27 10.32
C GLN A 180 14.90 0.70 9.34
N MET A 181 13.86 1.38 9.82
CA MET A 181 12.83 1.98 8.98
C MET A 181 13.44 3.04 8.04
N LEU A 182 14.30 3.91 8.55
CA LEU A 182 14.98 4.92 7.73
C LEU A 182 15.90 4.31 6.66
N LEU A 183 16.52 3.15 6.94
CA LEU A 183 17.29 2.37 5.98
C LEU A 183 16.41 1.68 4.93
N THR A 184 15.24 1.12 5.30
CA THR A 184 14.25 0.59 4.35
C THR A 184 13.84 1.64 3.32
N PHE A 185 13.65 2.89 3.74
CA PHE A 185 13.24 3.99 2.87
C PHE A 185 14.41 4.77 2.24
N LEU A 186 15.68 4.40 2.50
CA LEU A 186 16.86 5.13 2.00
C LEU A 186 16.84 5.34 0.47
N PRO A 187 16.56 4.34 -0.39
CA PRO A 187 16.53 4.54 -1.84
C PRO A 187 15.45 5.56 -2.28
N LEU A 188 14.34 5.66 -1.54
CA LEU A 188 13.27 6.60 -1.82
C LEU A 188 13.60 8.03 -1.32
N PHE A 189 14.42 8.16 -0.26
CA PHE A 189 15.00 9.45 0.12
C PHE A 189 16.02 9.94 -0.90
N GLU A 190 16.84 9.05 -1.47
CA GLU A 190 17.78 9.37 -2.55
C GLU A 190 17.03 9.83 -3.81
N GLU A 191 16.03 9.06 -4.26
CA GLU A 191 15.17 9.44 -5.38
C GLU A 191 14.45 10.78 -5.15
N TYR A 192 13.99 11.04 -3.92
CA TYR A 192 13.36 12.32 -3.55
C TYR A 192 14.35 13.50 -3.56
N ARG A 193 15.57 13.32 -3.04
CA ARG A 193 16.65 14.32 -3.13
C ARG A 193 16.98 14.64 -4.59
N ASP A 194 17.11 13.62 -5.42
CA ASP A 194 17.57 13.77 -6.80
C ASP A 194 16.48 14.42 -7.68
N LYS A 195 15.21 14.06 -7.49
CA LYS A 195 14.06 14.77 -8.08
C LYS A 195 13.99 16.26 -7.68
N LEU A 196 14.39 16.62 -6.45
CA LEU A 196 14.51 18.03 -6.07
C LEU A 196 15.72 18.69 -6.73
N GLN A 197 16.85 18.00 -6.86
CA GLN A 197 18.07 18.51 -7.48
C GLN A 197 17.89 18.81 -8.99
N GLU A 198 17.15 17.97 -9.70
CA GLU A 198 16.84 18.11 -11.13
C GLU A 198 15.91 19.28 -11.46
N LYS A 199 15.13 19.79 -10.50
CA LYS A 199 14.25 20.95 -10.71
C LYS A 199 15.07 22.19 -11.06
N ARG A 200 14.92 22.65 -12.30
CA ARG A 200 15.55 23.87 -12.86
C ARG A 200 15.26 25.13 -12.05
N GLN A 201 14.06 25.23 -11.47
CA GLN A 201 13.60 26.41 -10.74
C GLN A 201 12.97 25.97 -9.41
N ARG A 202 13.85 25.70 -8.44
CA ARG A 202 13.48 25.32 -7.06
C ARG A 202 12.97 26.52 -6.27
N THR A 203 12.04 26.28 -5.35
CA THR A 203 11.75 27.23 -4.27
C THR A 203 12.87 27.24 -3.22
N LEU A 204 12.92 28.28 -2.39
CA LEU A 204 13.85 28.34 -1.27
C LEU A 204 13.63 27.19 -0.28
N GLU A 205 12.36 26.84 -0.04
CA GLU A 205 11.95 25.70 0.78
C GLU A 205 12.41 24.36 0.20
N GLU A 206 12.27 24.13 -1.12
CA GLU A 206 12.78 22.92 -1.76
C GLU A 206 14.31 22.79 -1.62
N GLY A 207 15.04 23.90 -1.69
CA GLY A 207 16.48 23.93 -1.40
C GLY A 207 16.82 23.56 0.04
N TYR A 208 16.03 24.04 1.01
CA TYR A 208 16.17 23.71 2.44
C TYR A 208 15.78 22.26 2.76
N THR A 209 14.74 21.74 2.12
CA THR A 209 14.31 20.34 2.20
C THR A 209 15.35 19.41 1.59
N MET A 210 15.80 19.65 0.36
CA MET A 210 16.88 18.90 -0.30
C MET A 210 18.15 18.87 0.56
N SER A 211 18.54 20.01 1.13
CA SER A 211 19.71 20.09 2.03
C SER A 211 19.50 19.29 3.32
N SER A 212 18.31 19.33 3.91
CA SER A 212 17.99 18.58 5.14
C SER A 212 17.93 17.07 4.90
N VAL A 213 17.41 16.64 3.74
CA VAL A 213 17.38 15.23 3.31
C VAL A 213 18.80 14.73 3.00
N GLY A 214 19.65 15.55 2.40
CA GLY A 214 21.08 15.26 2.22
C GLY A 214 21.76 14.88 3.54
N VAL A 215 21.55 15.64 4.62
CA VAL A 215 22.11 15.34 5.95
C VAL A 215 21.61 14.00 6.52
N LEU A 216 20.36 13.61 6.23
CA LEU A 216 19.83 12.30 6.62
C LEU A 216 20.50 11.17 5.82
N ILE A 217 20.64 11.33 4.50
CA ILE A 217 21.28 10.37 3.61
C ILE A 217 22.77 10.20 3.96
N ASP A 218 23.50 11.29 4.18
CA ASP A 218 24.91 11.28 4.59
C ASP A 218 25.12 10.59 5.94
N TYR A 219 24.18 10.77 6.88
CA TYR A 219 24.16 10.02 8.13
C TYR A 219 23.95 8.54 7.88
N LEU A 220 22.91 8.14 7.14
CA LEU A 220 22.60 6.72 6.89
C LEU A 220 23.76 6.01 6.18
N HIS A 221 24.34 6.62 5.15
CA HIS A 221 25.51 6.08 4.44
C HIS A 221 26.77 5.98 5.30
N ARG A 222 27.09 6.99 6.11
CA ARG A 222 28.32 6.98 6.92
C ARG A 222 28.20 6.10 8.16
N ASP A 223 27.06 6.18 8.86
CA ASP A 223 26.83 5.57 10.15
C ASP A 223 26.32 4.11 10.04
N TYR A 224 25.86 3.65 8.87
CA TYR A 224 25.48 2.25 8.58
C TYR A 224 26.21 1.66 7.33
N ARG A 225 27.37 2.21 6.97
CA ARG A 225 28.19 1.80 5.83
C ARG A 225 28.46 0.30 5.75
N SER A 226 28.68 -0.40 6.87
CA SER A 226 29.00 -1.84 6.85
C SER A 226 27.78 -2.70 6.60
N THR A 227 26.62 -2.30 7.13
CA THR A 227 25.30 -2.88 6.80
C THR A 227 24.96 -2.67 5.33
N LEU A 228 25.14 -1.46 4.81
CA LEU A 228 24.87 -1.10 3.41
C LEU A 228 25.82 -1.82 2.43
N ALA A 229 27.12 -1.90 2.75
CA ALA A 229 28.08 -2.67 1.94
C ALA A 229 27.77 -4.18 1.94
N THR A 230 27.32 -4.72 3.08
CA THR A 230 26.86 -6.11 3.18
C THR A 230 25.64 -6.35 2.32
N LEU A 231 24.63 -5.46 2.39
CA LEU A 231 23.43 -5.53 1.58
C LEU A 231 23.72 -5.41 0.09
N ALA A 232 24.56 -4.46 -0.32
CA ALA A 232 24.94 -4.27 -1.71
C ALA A 232 25.61 -5.53 -2.29
N ARG A 233 26.53 -6.14 -1.54
CA ARG A 233 27.17 -7.42 -1.90
C ARG A 233 26.16 -8.56 -2.05
N MET A 234 25.25 -8.74 -1.08
CA MET A 234 24.30 -9.86 -1.12
C MET A 234 23.25 -9.67 -2.22
N THR A 235 22.67 -8.47 -2.33
CA THR A 235 21.67 -8.17 -3.37
C THR A 235 22.24 -8.20 -4.79
N ALA A 236 23.55 -7.93 -4.99
CA ALA A 236 24.23 -8.11 -6.27
C ALA A 236 24.34 -9.58 -6.72
N HIS A 237 24.30 -10.55 -5.79
CA HIS A 237 24.22 -11.98 -6.08
C HIS A 237 22.77 -12.50 -6.07
N GLY A 238 21.77 -11.64 -5.86
CA GLY A 238 20.37 -12.05 -5.71
C GLY A 238 20.08 -12.76 -4.39
N GLU A 239 20.91 -12.55 -3.36
CA GLU A 239 20.90 -13.24 -2.08
C GLU A 239 20.52 -12.32 -0.91
N ILE A 240 20.02 -12.89 0.19
CA ILE A 240 19.71 -12.15 1.44
C ILE A 240 19.78 -13.06 2.68
N SER A 241 20.05 -12.47 3.84
CA SER A 241 19.93 -13.11 5.16
C SER A 241 18.66 -12.64 5.88
N PHE A 242 18.14 -13.45 6.81
CA PHE A 242 16.88 -13.16 7.51
C PHE A 242 16.88 -11.80 8.21
N ASP A 243 18.00 -11.39 8.81
CA ASP A 243 18.10 -10.13 9.55
C ASP A 243 18.18 -8.88 8.65
N LEU A 244 18.41 -9.03 7.34
CA LEU A 244 18.47 -7.92 6.37
C LEU A 244 17.20 -7.80 5.51
N LEU A 245 16.19 -8.64 5.72
CA LEU A 245 14.93 -8.63 4.95
C LEU A 245 14.20 -7.28 4.98
N TYR A 246 14.30 -6.52 6.08
CA TYR A 246 13.68 -5.20 6.21
C TYR A 246 14.08 -4.22 5.09
N ALA A 247 15.28 -4.38 4.52
CA ALA A 247 15.82 -3.48 3.51
C ALA A 247 15.54 -3.92 2.05
N ILE A 248 14.99 -5.12 1.83
CA ILE A 248 14.38 -5.49 0.53
C ILE A 248 12.87 -5.25 0.52
N PHE A 249 12.19 -5.38 1.66
CA PHE A 249 10.75 -5.17 1.80
C PHE A 249 10.38 -3.69 2.00
N VAL A 250 10.66 -2.88 0.97
CA VAL A 250 10.29 -1.46 0.93
C VAL A 250 8.77 -1.32 0.71
N PRO A 251 8.03 -0.63 1.59
CA PRO A 251 6.59 -0.44 1.43
C PRO A 251 6.19 0.21 0.10
N ARG A 252 4.97 -0.09 -0.35
CA ARG A 252 4.39 0.21 -1.67
C ARG A 252 5.04 -0.51 -2.86
N SER A 253 6.14 -1.24 -2.67
CA SER A 253 6.71 -2.08 -3.73
C SER A 253 5.83 -3.29 -4.07
N ILE A 254 5.94 -3.75 -5.32
CA ILE A 254 5.25 -4.96 -5.80
C ILE A 254 6.09 -6.18 -5.45
N LEU A 255 5.51 -7.11 -4.69
CA LEU A 255 6.07 -8.43 -4.41
C LEU A 255 5.43 -9.48 -5.33
N ILE A 256 6.21 -10.48 -5.72
CA ILE A 256 5.71 -11.73 -6.29
C ILE A 256 5.57 -12.77 -5.18
N THR A 257 4.49 -13.54 -5.22
CA THR A 257 4.22 -14.67 -4.33
C THR A 257 3.42 -15.74 -5.10
N THR A 258 3.33 -16.96 -4.59
CA THR A 258 2.52 -18.03 -5.19
C THR A 258 1.10 -18.03 -4.61
N CYS A 259 0.09 -18.21 -5.45
CA CYS A 259 -1.29 -18.38 -5.01
C CYS A 259 -1.49 -19.77 -4.36
N PRO A 260 -1.97 -19.87 -3.10
CA PRO A 260 -2.15 -21.17 -2.43
C PRO A 260 -3.28 -22.02 -3.05
N THR A 261 -4.28 -21.36 -3.63
CA THR A 261 -5.40 -21.95 -4.39
C THR A 261 -4.87 -22.64 -5.65
N THR A 262 -4.38 -21.86 -6.62
CA THR A 262 -4.10 -22.30 -7.99
C THR A 262 -2.68 -22.84 -8.19
N GLY A 263 -1.70 -22.36 -7.41
CA GLY A 263 -0.27 -22.57 -7.66
C GLY A 263 0.38 -21.55 -8.60
N GLU A 264 -0.40 -20.61 -9.17
CA GLU A 264 0.11 -19.58 -10.08
C GLU A 264 0.90 -18.48 -9.36
N PRO A 265 1.90 -17.85 -10.01
CA PRO A 265 2.48 -16.62 -9.51
C PRO A 265 1.44 -15.49 -9.51
N ARG A 266 1.43 -14.67 -8.46
CA ARG A 266 0.63 -13.43 -8.38
C ARG A 266 1.46 -12.28 -7.83
N ALA A 267 1.15 -11.06 -8.25
CA ALA A 267 1.69 -9.87 -7.63
C ALA A 267 0.78 -9.43 -6.47
N VAL A 268 1.40 -8.87 -5.42
CA VAL A 268 0.74 -8.16 -4.32
C VAL A 268 1.54 -6.90 -3.99
N GLN A 269 0.89 -5.83 -3.53
CA GLN A 269 1.56 -4.59 -3.14
C GLN A 269 1.85 -4.62 -1.63
N LEU A 270 3.11 -4.43 -1.22
CA LEU A 270 3.48 -4.43 0.20
C LEU A 270 2.95 -3.18 0.90
N VAL A 271 2.23 -3.34 2.02
CA VAL A 271 1.82 -2.25 2.92
C VAL A 271 2.82 -2.07 4.05
N SER A 272 3.24 -3.16 4.70
CA SER A 272 4.24 -3.13 5.79
C SER A 272 4.91 -4.47 6.01
N ALA A 273 6.16 -4.45 6.48
CA ALA A 273 6.94 -5.62 6.84
C ALA A 273 7.43 -5.52 8.29
N THR A 274 6.91 -6.37 9.16
CA THR A 274 7.17 -6.32 10.61
C THR A 274 7.93 -7.57 11.06
N LYS A 275 9.11 -7.39 11.67
CA LYS A 275 9.83 -8.50 12.30
C LYS A 275 9.17 -8.83 13.64
N VAL A 276 8.65 -10.04 13.76
CA VAL A 276 8.03 -10.57 14.99
C VAL A 276 8.93 -11.65 15.57
N VAL A 277 9.12 -11.66 16.88
CA VAL A 277 9.75 -12.76 17.61
C VAL A 277 8.65 -13.51 18.35
N CYS A 278 8.54 -14.82 18.10
CA CYS A 278 7.57 -15.68 18.77
C CYS A 278 8.06 -16.07 20.18
N ASP A 279 7.13 -16.48 21.05
CA ASP A 279 7.44 -16.94 22.41
C ASP A 279 8.38 -18.17 22.45
N THR A 280 8.56 -18.85 21.30
CA THR A 280 9.52 -19.95 21.07
C THR A 280 10.95 -19.47 20.73
N GLY A 281 11.22 -18.17 20.77
CA GLY A 281 12.51 -17.55 20.43
C GLY A 281 12.83 -17.47 18.94
N ARG A 282 12.00 -18.06 18.06
CA ARG A 282 12.15 -17.93 16.60
C ARG A 282 11.55 -16.64 16.08
N GLY A 283 12.22 -16.03 15.10
CA GLY A 283 11.69 -14.91 14.34
C GLY A 283 10.74 -15.34 13.20
N LEU A 284 9.94 -14.38 12.75
CA LEU A 284 9.32 -14.35 11.43
C LEU A 284 9.23 -12.90 10.93
N TYR A 285 9.13 -12.71 9.61
CA TYR A 285 8.63 -11.46 9.05
C TYR A 285 7.14 -11.62 8.73
N ASP A 286 6.37 -10.65 9.19
CA ASP A 286 4.94 -10.51 8.98
C ASP A 286 4.74 -9.43 7.89
N LEU A 287 4.34 -9.86 6.69
CA LEU A 287 4.11 -8.99 5.54
C LEU A 287 2.61 -8.78 5.36
N LEU A 288 2.15 -7.55 5.58
CA LEU A 288 0.81 -7.11 5.18
C LEU A 288 0.87 -6.62 3.74
N CYS A 289 0.08 -7.21 2.85
CA CYS A 289 0.07 -6.87 1.42
C CYS A 289 -1.36 -6.70 0.89
N GLU A 290 -1.53 -5.91 -0.17
CA GLU A 290 -2.79 -5.70 -0.88
C GLU A 290 -2.82 -6.41 -2.24
N SER A 291 -3.99 -6.83 -2.66
CA SER A 291 -4.33 -7.14 -4.07
C SER A 291 -5.64 -6.46 -4.45
N VAL A 292 -6.03 -6.55 -5.72
CA VAL A 292 -7.36 -6.19 -6.20
C VAL A 292 -8.26 -7.44 -6.19
N ASP A 293 -9.54 -7.26 -5.86
CA ASP A 293 -10.59 -8.27 -5.99
C ASP A 293 -11.95 -7.62 -6.35
N GLU A 294 -12.96 -8.44 -6.67
CA GLU A 294 -14.34 -8.02 -6.97
C GLU A 294 -15.17 -7.83 -5.69
N ASP A 295 -15.98 -6.77 -5.65
CA ASP A 295 -17.01 -6.56 -4.63
C ASP A 295 -18.26 -7.39 -4.94
N ASP A 296 -18.69 -8.21 -3.98
CA ASP A 296 -19.78 -9.17 -4.15
C ASP A 296 -21.14 -8.52 -4.45
N GLY A 297 -21.26 -7.20 -4.24
CA GLY A 297 -22.47 -6.42 -4.50
C GLY A 297 -23.61 -6.69 -3.50
N ASP A 298 -23.34 -7.40 -2.40
CA ASP A 298 -24.34 -7.66 -1.37
C ASP A 298 -24.57 -6.39 -0.53
N GLY A 299 -25.59 -5.63 -0.90
CA GLY A 299 -25.95 -4.35 -0.31
C GLY A 299 -26.44 -4.38 1.15
N GLN A 300 -25.88 -5.24 2.00
CA GLN A 300 -25.93 -5.14 3.46
C GLN A 300 -24.92 -4.09 3.97
N THR A 301 -25.00 -2.88 3.44
CA THR A 301 -24.40 -1.72 4.12
C THR A 301 -24.99 -1.64 5.52
N ASN A 302 -24.16 -1.84 6.54
CA ASN A 302 -24.49 -1.65 7.96
C ASN A 302 -25.60 -2.56 8.53
N GLY A 303 -25.96 -3.65 7.83
CA GLY A 303 -27.03 -4.57 8.27
C GLY A 303 -28.46 -3.99 8.21
N TRP A 304 -28.66 -2.85 7.53
CA TRP A 304 -29.98 -2.25 7.33
C TRP A 304 -30.55 -2.58 5.94
N PRO A 305 -31.89 -2.68 5.79
CA PRO A 305 -32.52 -2.81 4.47
C PRO A 305 -32.26 -1.58 3.59
N PRO A 306 -32.23 -1.74 2.24
CA PRO A 306 -32.23 -0.62 1.30
C PRO A 306 -33.38 0.35 1.56
N GLN A 307 -33.13 1.66 1.44
CA GLN A 307 -34.23 2.62 1.50
C GLN A 307 -35.06 2.60 0.20
N PRO A 308 -36.40 2.76 0.27
CA PRO A 308 -37.24 2.78 -0.92
C PRO A 308 -36.88 3.97 -1.83
N GLY A 309 -36.32 3.68 -3.00
CA GLY A 309 -35.92 4.70 -3.99
C GLY A 309 -34.49 4.55 -4.50
N GLU A 310 -33.61 3.80 -3.84
CA GLU A 310 -32.29 3.49 -4.39
C GLU A 310 -32.42 2.53 -5.58
N SER A 311 -31.88 2.92 -6.74
CA SER A 311 -31.84 2.07 -7.93
C SER A 311 -30.89 0.88 -7.73
N THR A 312 -31.39 -0.35 -7.83
CA THR A 312 -30.55 -1.56 -7.79
C THR A 312 -29.47 -1.58 -8.88
N ALA A 313 -29.67 -0.86 -9.98
CA ALA A 313 -28.71 -0.71 -11.07
C ALA A 313 -27.43 0.06 -10.69
N SER A 314 -27.47 0.99 -9.73
CA SER A 314 -26.28 1.77 -9.33
C SER A 314 -25.35 1.04 -8.35
N ARG A 315 -25.78 -0.12 -7.82
CA ARG A 315 -24.96 -1.02 -6.98
C ARG A 315 -24.15 -1.99 -7.85
N ALA A 316 -23.56 -1.47 -8.91
CA ALA A 316 -22.83 -2.27 -9.87
C ALA A 316 -21.51 -2.76 -9.25
N ARG A 317 -21.34 -4.11 -9.18
CA ARG A 317 -20.21 -4.85 -8.59
C ARG A 317 -18.88 -4.12 -8.74
N ALA A 318 -18.39 -3.49 -7.68
CA ALA A 318 -17.20 -2.66 -7.74
C ALA A 318 -15.90 -3.50 -7.80
N PHE A 319 -14.77 -2.85 -8.02
CA PHE A 319 -13.46 -3.41 -7.72
C PHE A 319 -12.83 -2.65 -6.54
N GLY A 320 -12.00 -3.33 -5.75
CA GLY A 320 -11.35 -2.71 -4.61
C GLY A 320 -10.19 -3.51 -4.03
N ARG A 321 -9.55 -2.94 -2.99
CA ARG A 321 -8.36 -3.52 -2.35
C ARG A 321 -8.74 -4.50 -1.25
N VAL A 322 -8.07 -5.66 -1.25
CA VAL A 322 -8.19 -6.73 -0.24
C VAL A 322 -6.83 -7.07 0.35
N CYS A 323 -6.79 -7.46 1.63
CA CYS A 323 -5.54 -7.58 2.39
C CYS A 323 -5.12 -9.01 2.70
N HIS A 324 -3.95 -9.38 2.22
CA HIS A 324 -3.28 -10.65 2.41
C HIS A 324 -2.22 -10.53 3.50
N LYS A 325 -2.11 -11.56 4.33
CA LYS A 325 -1.01 -11.70 5.29
C LYS A 325 -0.08 -12.81 4.80
N ILE A 326 1.19 -12.49 4.61
CA ILE A 326 2.22 -13.44 4.17
C ILE A 326 3.29 -13.52 5.26
N ILE A 327 3.65 -14.72 5.68
CA ILE A 327 4.68 -14.98 6.69
C ILE A 327 5.95 -15.47 6.00
N ILE A 328 7.10 -14.89 6.34
CA ILE A 328 8.42 -15.43 6.00
C ILE A 328 9.07 -15.94 7.30
N PRO A 329 9.17 -17.27 7.51
CA PRO A 329 9.78 -17.85 8.70
C PRO A 329 11.28 -17.53 8.80
N GLN A 330 11.84 -17.56 10.02
CA GLN A 330 13.30 -17.48 10.20
C GLN A 330 14.02 -18.68 9.58
N PHE A 331 14.77 -18.40 8.53
CA PHE A 331 15.79 -19.28 7.96
C PHE A 331 17.18 -18.97 8.54
N GLN A 332 18.16 -19.84 8.24
CA GLN A 332 19.55 -19.71 8.71
C GLN A 332 20.48 -19.46 7.53
N GLY A 333 21.53 -18.65 7.75
CA GLY A 333 22.48 -18.28 6.72
C GLY A 333 21.89 -17.35 5.65
N THR A 334 22.13 -17.71 4.38
CA THR A 334 21.81 -16.89 3.20
C THR A 334 20.95 -17.71 2.22
N VAL A 335 19.92 -17.09 1.65
CA VAL A 335 18.97 -17.71 0.71
C VAL A 335 18.80 -16.77 -0.49
N LYS A 336 18.46 -17.29 -1.68
CA LYS A 336 18.16 -16.43 -2.83
C LYS A 336 16.85 -15.68 -2.60
N ILE A 337 16.81 -14.42 -2.97
CA ILE A 337 15.63 -13.56 -2.81
C ILE A 337 14.43 -14.13 -3.60
N SER A 338 14.68 -14.72 -4.78
CA SER A 338 13.64 -15.37 -5.60
C SER A 338 13.12 -16.72 -5.08
N GLU A 339 13.69 -17.23 -3.98
CA GLU A 339 13.30 -18.50 -3.33
C GLU A 339 12.48 -18.26 -2.04
N LEU A 340 12.17 -16.99 -1.72
CA LEU A 340 11.29 -16.62 -0.60
C LEU A 340 9.81 -16.76 -0.99
N ASP A 341 8.95 -17.07 -0.01
CA ASP A 341 7.48 -17.16 -0.19
C ASP A 341 6.84 -15.86 -0.73
N ALA A 342 7.48 -14.72 -0.49
CA ALA A 342 7.24 -13.49 -1.24
C ALA A 342 8.52 -12.64 -1.37
N TYR A 343 8.72 -11.99 -2.52
CA TYR A 343 9.90 -11.15 -2.78
C TYR A 343 9.65 -10.01 -3.77
N PRO A 344 10.39 -8.89 -3.73
CA PRO A 344 10.20 -7.78 -4.64
C PRO A 344 10.41 -8.17 -6.12
N ILE A 345 9.47 -7.77 -6.99
CA ILE A 345 9.43 -8.18 -8.41
C ILE A 345 10.70 -7.89 -9.21
N LYS A 346 11.52 -6.91 -8.77
CA LYS A 346 12.84 -6.60 -9.35
C LYS A 346 13.87 -7.75 -9.27
N TYR A 347 13.63 -8.76 -8.43
CA TYR A 347 14.46 -9.97 -8.32
C TYR A 347 13.89 -11.17 -9.09
N HIS A 348 12.76 -11.02 -9.81
CA HIS A 348 12.25 -12.08 -10.69
C HIS A 348 13.09 -12.17 -11.98
N PRO A 349 13.60 -13.36 -12.38
CA PRO A 349 14.49 -13.50 -13.55
C PRO A 349 13.93 -12.97 -14.87
N ASN A 350 12.60 -12.95 -15.03
CA ASN A 350 11.93 -12.32 -16.17
C ASN A 350 10.79 -11.41 -15.69
N ALA A 351 11.15 -10.36 -14.95
CA ALA A 351 10.20 -9.42 -14.34
C ALA A 351 9.29 -8.70 -15.35
N ALA A 352 9.75 -8.48 -16.58
CA ALA A 352 8.96 -7.81 -17.63
C ALA A 352 7.82 -8.71 -18.14
N ALA A 353 8.13 -9.90 -18.64
CA ALA A 353 7.12 -10.82 -19.16
C ALA A 353 6.14 -11.29 -18.07
N LEU A 354 6.58 -11.39 -16.81
CA LEU A 354 5.69 -11.70 -15.70
C LEU A 354 4.67 -10.57 -15.46
N LYS A 355 5.05 -9.29 -15.53
CA LYS A 355 4.10 -8.17 -15.44
C LYS A 355 3.06 -8.23 -16.56
N GLU A 356 3.51 -8.44 -17.79
CA GLU A 356 2.65 -8.54 -18.97
C GLU A 356 1.64 -9.69 -18.84
N ALA A 357 2.10 -10.89 -18.50
CA ALA A 357 1.24 -12.06 -18.28
C ALA A 357 0.23 -11.84 -17.14
N LEU A 358 0.64 -11.20 -16.04
CA LEU A 358 -0.26 -10.88 -14.93
C LEU A 358 -1.34 -9.87 -15.32
N VAL A 359 -1.02 -8.86 -16.15
CA VAL A 359 -2.00 -7.90 -16.68
C VAL A 359 -2.97 -8.56 -17.65
N VAL A 360 -2.48 -9.43 -18.55
CA VAL A 360 -3.33 -10.23 -19.45
C VAL A 360 -4.30 -11.11 -18.64
N ARG A 361 -3.81 -11.83 -17.63
CA ARG A 361 -4.66 -12.59 -16.70
C ARG A 361 -5.66 -11.70 -15.98
N GLY A 362 -5.24 -10.53 -15.50
CA GLY A 362 -6.11 -9.56 -14.84
C GLY A 362 -7.27 -9.12 -15.73
N ARG A 363 -7.02 -8.96 -17.04
CA ARG A 363 -8.07 -8.66 -18.03
C ARG A 363 -9.02 -9.86 -18.24
N ARG A 364 -8.51 -11.10 -18.30
CA ARG A 364 -9.35 -12.32 -18.32
C ARG A 364 -10.21 -12.45 -17.05
N TRP A 365 -9.63 -12.19 -15.88
CA TRP A 365 -10.32 -12.20 -14.58
C TRP A 365 -11.43 -11.15 -14.52
N ALA A 366 -11.13 -9.90 -14.89
CA ALA A 366 -12.11 -8.80 -14.89
C ALA A 366 -13.24 -9.00 -15.91
N HIS A 367 -12.98 -9.71 -17.01
CA HIS A 367 -14.01 -10.10 -17.99
C HIS A 367 -15.03 -11.10 -17.42
N TYR A 368 -14.60 -12.07 -16.60
CA TYR A 368 -15.48 -13.05 -15.97
C TYR A 368 -16.30 -12.52 -14.77
N ARG A 369 -16.29 -11.21 -14.55
CA ARG A 369 -17.15 -10.49 -13.60
C ARG A 369 -18.63 -10.80 -13.87
N GLY A 370 -19.34 -11.25 -12.85
CA GLY A 370 -20.77 -11.58 -12.93
C GLY A 370 -21.10 -13.07 -13.08
N ILE A 371 -21.90 -13.43 -14.09
CA ILE A 371 -22.39 -14.80 -14.30
C ILE A 371 -22.02 -15.27 -15.70
N HIS A 372 -21.18 -16.30 -15.79
CA HIS A 372 -20.66 -16.81 -17.07
C HIS A 372 -20.75 -18.35 -17.12
N HIS A 373 -21.20 -18.88 -18.26
CA HIS A 373 -21.23 -20.32 -18.54
C HIS A 373 -20.07 -20.66 -19.48
N VAL A 374 -19.10 -21.42 -18.98
CA VAL A 374 -17.80 -21.62 -19.63
C VAL A 374 -17.35 -23.08 -19.52
N GLN A 375 -16.37 -23.49 -20.32
CA GLN A 375 -15.71 -24.79 -20.20
C GLN A 375 -14.46 -24.64 -19.30
N TYR A 376 -14.24 -25.61 -18.41
CA TYR A 376 -13.07 -25.67 -17.55
C TYR A 376 -12.35 -27.01 -17.74
N ASP A 377 -11.02 -26.96 -17.84
CA ASP A 377 -10.18 -28.14 -17.71
C ASP A 377 -8.96 -27.81 -16.84
N GLY A 378 -8.87 -28.45 -15.68
CA GLY A 378 -7.77 -28.23 -14.76
C GLY A 378 -8.09 -28.52 -13.29
N ARG A 379 -7.31 -27.91 -12.40
CA ARG A 379 -7.44 -28.09 -10.96
C ARG A 379 -8.33 -27.02 -10.35
N ALA A 380 -9.42 -27.40 -9.72
CA ALA A 380 -10.27 -26.53 -8.90
C ALA A 380 -10.12 -26.91 -7.42
N VAL A 381 -10.46 -26.04 -6.49
CA VAL A 381 -10.24 -26.29 -5.05
C VAL A 381 -11.37 -25.74 -4.18
N VAL A 382 -11.40 -26.11 -2.91
CA VAL A 382 -12.26 -25.51 -1.90
C VAL A 382 -11.60 -25.59 -0.52
N ASP A 383 -11.62 -24.50 0.24
CA ASP A 383 -11.26 -24.54 1.66
C ASP A 383 -12.30 -25.33 2.46
N GLN A 384 -11.84 -26.31 3.24
CA GLN A 384 -12.64 -27.00 4.25
C GLN A 384 -11.99 -26.85 5.63
N VAL A 385 -12.79 -26.88 6.69
CA VAL A 385 -12.28 -26.85 8.07
C VAL A 385 -12.02 -28.28 8.53
N SER A 386 -10.78 -28.61 8.88
CA SER A 386 -10.41 -29.94 9.37
C SER A 386 -10.84 -30.14 10.83
N LEU A 387 -10.86 -31.40 11.30
CA LEU A 387 -10.84 -31.65 12.74
C LEU A 387 -9.59 -30.98 13.33
N GLY A 388 -9.78 -30.13 14.35
CA GLY A 388 -8.76 -29.23 14.89
C GLY A 388 -8.89 -27.76 14.44
N GLY A 389 -9.85 -27.41 13.59
CA GLY A 389 -10.18 -26.02 13.25
C GLY A 389 -9.22 -25.34 12.27
N CYS A 390 -8.28 -26.08 11.68
CA CYS A 390 -7.38 -25.57 10.65
C CYS A 390 -8.09 -25.57 9.27
N LYS A 391 -7.73 -24.62 8.39
CA LYS A 391 -8.13 -24.68 6.98
C LYS A 391 -7.33 -25.76 6.26
N GLN A 392 -8.00 -26.54 5.42
CA GLN A 392 -7.40 -27.53 4.53
C GLN A 392 -7.93 -27.29 3.10
N ILE A 393 -7.03 -27.05 2.15
CA ILE A 393 -7.37 -26.86 0.74
C ILE A 393 -7.63 -28.23 0.10
N VAL A 394 -8.90 -28.58 -0.11
CA VAL A 394 -9.28 -29.79 -0.85
C VAL A 394 -9.20 -29.52 -2.36
N LYS A 395 -8.62 -30.44 -3.12
CA LYS A 395 -8.28 -30.27 -4.53
C LYS A 395 -9.10 -31.23 -5.40
N TYR A 396 -9.75 -30.70 -6.44
CA TYR A 396 -10.53 -31.44 -7.43
C TYR A 396 -9.89 -31.29 -8.82
N ASN A 397 -9.96 -32.31 -9.65
CA ASN A 397 -9.63 -32.22 -11.07
C ASN A 397 -10.96 -32.13 -11.83
N VAL A 398 -11.27 -30.97 -12.39
CA VAL A 398 -12.56 -30.68 -13.03
C VAL A 398 -12.31 -30.53 -14.54
N SER A 399 -13.03 -31.32 -15.32
CA SER A 399 -13.00 -31.30 -16.78
C SER A 399 -14.46 -31.27 -17.28
N SER A 400 -15.09 -30.10 -17.18
CA SER A 400 -16.52 -29.94 -17.42
C SER A 400 -16.91 -28.49 -17.70
N ARG A 401 -18.14 -28.30 -18.14
CA ARG A 401 -18.79 -26.98 -18.09
C ARG A 401 -18.95 -26.54 -16.64
N ILE A 402 -18.73 -25.27 -16.38
CA ILE A 402 -18.90 -24.63 -15.08
C ILE A 402 -19.73 -23.36 -15.22
N MET A 403 -20.34 -22.93 -14.12
CA MET A 403 -20.95 -21.59 -14.02
C MET A 403 -20.09 -20.76 -13.06
N ILE A 404 -19.42 -19.74 -13.58
CA ILE A 404 -18.79 -18.70 -12.74
C ILE A 404 -19.93 -17.83 -12.20
N ASP A 405 -20.02 -17.70 -10.88
CA ASP A 405 -20.98 -16.84 -10.19
C ASP A 405 -20.53 -16.61 -8.74
N ARG A 406 -19.77 -15.53 -8.54
CA ARG A 406 -19.24 -15.15 -7.23
C ARG A 406 -20.34 -14.86 -6.21
N ALA A 407 -21.43 -14.24 -6.64
CA ALA A 407 -22.52 -13.82 -5.75
C ALA A 407 -23.30 -15.03 -5.22
N ASN A 408 -23.62 -16.01 -6.07
CA ASN A 408 -24.23 -17.26 -5.61
C ASN A 408 -23.25 -18.16 -4.84
N PHE A 409 -21.95 -18.15 -5.16
CA PHE A 409 -20.92 -18.81 -4.34
C PHE A 409 -20.98 -18.28 -2.90
N ARG A 410 -20.89 -16.95 -2.68
CA ARG A 410 -20.95 -16.34 -1.34
C ARG A 410 -22.28 -16.63 -0.64
N ARG A 411 -23.41 -16.47 -1.35
CA ARG A 411 -24.76 -16.68 -0.80
C ARG A 411 -25.03 -18.10 -0.34
N LEU A 412 -24.47 -19.11 -1.03
CA LEU A 412 -24.69 -20.52 -0.73
C LEU A 412 -23.62 -21.10 0.21
N ASN A 413 -22.48 -20.43 0.36
CA ASN A 413 -21.40 -20.84 1.26
C ASN A 413 -21.11 -19.72 2.31
N PRO A 414 -22.08 -19.34 3.16
CA PRO A 414 -21.96 -18.16 4.05
C PRO A 414 -20.87 -18.27 5.13
N ASN A 415 -20.36 -19.47 5.39
CA ASN A 415 -19.24 -19.71 6.30
C ASN A 415 -17.87 -19.75 5.58
N TYR A 416 -17.84 -19.54 4.25
CA TYR A 416 -16.61 -19.53 3.47
C TYR A 416 -15.92 -18.16 3.57
N ALA A 417 -14.67 -18.16 4.00
CA ALA A 417 -13.91 -16.93 4.20
C ALA A 417 -13.33 -16.41 2.87
N MET A 418 -14.16 -15.65 2.13
CA MET A 418 -13.76 -14.95 0.90
C MET A 418 -12.95 -13.68 1.21
N PRO A 419 -12.22 -13.09 0.23
CA PRO A 419 -11.62 -11.78 0.39
C PRO A 419 -12.71 -10.70 0.46
N HIS A 420 -12.68 -9.87 1.50
CA HIS A 420 -13.63 -8.77 1.68
C HIS A 420 -12.95 -7.43 1.46
N ILE A 421 -13.47 -6.63 0.54
CA ILE A 421 -13.08 -5.23 0.38
C ILE A 421 -13.67 -4.44 1.54
N LYS A 422 -12.87 -3.57 2.15
CA LYS A 422 -13.34 -2.66 3.20
C LYS A 422 -13.81 -1.34 2.61
N GLN A 423 -15.07 -1.01 2.85
CA GLN A 423 -15.55 0.36 2.68
C GLN A 423 -15.04 1.27 3.82
N GLU A 424 -14.94 2.56 3.52
CA GLU A 424 -14.59 3.58 4.49
C GLU A 424 -15.75 3.79 5.47
N SER A 425 -15.51 3.56 6.77
CA SER A 425 -16.49 3.94 7.80
C SER A 425 -16.56 5.47 7.84
N GLN A 426 -17.57 6.05 7.21
CA GLN A 426 -17.79 7.49 7.28
C GLN A 426 -17.84 7.91 8.75
N ASN A 427 -17.08 8.95 9.10
CA ASN A 427 -17.16 9.58 10.41
C ASN A 427 -18.55 10.20 10.55
N THR A 428 -19.51 9.44 11.08
CA THR A 428 -20.80 9.96 11.53
C THR A 428 -20.50 11.12 12.47
N PRO A 429 -20.83 12.38 12.12
CA PRO A 429 -20.50 13.51 12.97
C PRO A 429 -21.12 13.26 14.33
N THR A 430 -20.31 13.34 15.39
CA THR A 430 -20.67 12.87 16.75
C THR A 430 -22.02 13.44 17.15
N ARG A 431 -23.06 12.59 17.09
CA ARG A 431 -24.44 12.99 17.37
C ARG A 431 -24.45 13.49 18.80
N THR A 432 -24.83 14.75 18.98
CA THR A 432 -24.75 15.44 20.27
C THR A 432 -25.39 14.59 21.37
N PRO A 433 -24.72 14.42 22.53
CA PRO A 433 -25.28 13.62 23.61
C PRO A 433 -26.65 14.19 23.98
N PRO A 434 -27.71 13.35 24.06
CA PRO A 434 -29.05 13.84 24.36
C PRO A 434 -29.06 14.53 25.72
N ALA A 435 -29.73 15.67 25.79
CA ALA A 435 -29.76 16.50 26.99
C ALA A 435 -30.34 15.73 28.20
N PRO A 436 -29.82 15.94 29.43
CA PRO A 436 -30.25 15.20 30.61
C PRO A 436 -31.63 15.65 31.08
N GLY A 437 -32.69 14.96 30.65
CA GLY A 437 -34.04 15.22 31.13
C GLY A 437 -35.11 14.36 30.47
N TYR A 438 -35.51 13.27 31.12
CA TYR A 438 -36.86 13.00 31.62
C TYR A 438 -36.96 11.53 32.08
N PRO A 439 -37.46 11.23 33.29
CA PRO A 439 -37.54 9.85 33.78
C PRO A 439 -38.82 9.16 33.29
N ASN A 440 -38.69 8.04 32.55
CA ASN A 440 -39.83 7.14 32.39
C ASN A 440 -39.69 5.87 33.25
N ARG A 441 -40.35 5.95 34.39
CA ARG A 441 -40.53 4.92 35.40
C ARG A 441 -41.35 3.74 34.85
N TYR A 442 -40.75 2.56 34.75
CA TYR A 442 -41.40 1.32 35.21
C TYR A 442 -40.37 0.35 35.79
N SER A 443 -40.78 -0.36 36.84
CA SER A 443 -39.96 -1.34 37.58
C SER A 443 -40.67 -2.69 37.52
N GLY A 444 -39.92 -3.81 37.54
CA GLY A 444 -40.56 -5.12 37.69
C GLY A 444 -39.83 -6.35 37.16
N SER A 445 -38.59 -6.62 37.58
CA SER A 445 -38.17 -7.94 38.10
C SER A 445 -36.64 -8.06 38.26
N ASN A 446 -36.20 -8.52 39.43
CA ASN A 446 -34.82 -8.96 39.62
C ASN A 446 -34.72 -10.46 39.30
N ALA A 447 -33.94 -10.81 38.29
CA ALA A 447 -33.53 -12.19 38.02
C ALA A 447 -32.01 -12.23 37.84
N SER A 448 -31.28 -12.27 38.96
CA SER A 448 -29.82 -12.33 38.97
C SER A 448 -29.33 -13.65 38.40
N LEU A 449 -28.72 -13.63 37.22
CA LEU A 449 -27.89 -14.74 36.71
C LEU A 449 -26.41 -14.33 36.72
N PRO A 450 -25.47 -15.27 36.89
CA PRO A 450 -24.09 -14.93 37.25
C PRO A 450 -23.33 -14.23 36.13
N SER A 451 -22.32 -13.44 36.51
CA SER A 451 -21.28 -13.00 35.58
C SER A 451 -20.44 -14.21 35.15
N THR A 452 -20.81 -14.85 34.05
CA THR A 452 -19.93 -15.78 33.33
C THR A 452 -18.75 -14.98 32.82
N VAL A 453 -17.61 -15.08 33.51
CA VAL A 453 -16.36 -14.43 33.12
C VAL A 453 -15.96 -14.94 31.73
N MET A 454 -16.11 -14.09 30.72
CA MET A 454 -15.50 -14.37 29.42
C MET A 454 -13.99 -14.39 29.60
N PRO A 455 -13.28 -15.49 29.24
CA PRO A 455 -11.83 -15.46 29.22
C PRO A 455 -11.35 -14.43 28.19
N PRO A 456 -10.23 -13.74 28.43
CA PRO A 456 -9.65 -12.83 27.44
C PRO A 456 -9.31 -13.61 26.16
N PRO A 457 -9.37 -12.97 24.97
CA PRO A 457 -9.16 -13.65 23.70
C PRO A 457 -7.78 -14.31 23.67
N THR A 458 -7.77 -15.64 23.60
CA THR A 458 -6.55 -16.44 23.53
C THR A 458 -5.76 -16.09 22.29
N ARG A 459 -4.47 -15.79 22.45
CA ARG A 459 -3.54 -15.71 21.32
C ARG A 459 -3.50 -17.09 20.66
N TYR A 460 -3.90 -17.18 19.40
CA TYR A 460 -3.77 -18.40 18.62
C TYR A 460 -2.28 -18.69 18.37
N SER A 461 -1.73 -19.62 19.12
CA SER A 461 -0.42 -20.20 18.88
C SER A 461 -0.48 -21.08 17.62
N VAL A 462 0.25 -20.67 16.58
CA VAL A 462 0.35 -21.45 15.33
C VAL A 462 1.11 -22.76 15.62
N PRO A 463 0.56 -23.95 15.31
CA PRO A 463 1.26 -25.21 15.51
C PRO A 463 2.54 -25.29 14.65
N VAL A 464 3.63 -25.79 15.23
CA VAL A 464 4.92 -25.91 14.55
C VAL A 464 5.00 -27.24 13.79
N GLY A 465 4.94 -27.21 12.45
CA GLY A 465 5.30 -28.37 11.64
C GLY A 465 5.01 -28.27 10.13
N ILE A 466 5.99 -28.72 9.34
CA ILE A 466 5.89 -29.15 7.92
C ILE A 466 5.43 -28.04 6.90
N PRO A 467 5.49 -28.24 5.55
CA PRO A 467 5.82 -27.13 4.64
C PRO A 467 4.60 -26.41 4.06
N GLY A 468 4.79 -25.14 3.69
CA GLY A 468 3.75 -24.31 3.07
C GLY A 468 2.99 -23.43 4.05
N MET A 469 3.67 -22.75 4.98
CA MET A 469 3.04 -21.96 6.05
C MET A 469 2.09 -20.83 5.56
N ASN A 470 2.14 -20.48 4.28
CA ASN A 470 1.23 -19.52 3.65
C ASN A 470 -0.06 -20.15 3.06
N THR A 471 -0.22 -21.48 3.04
CA THR A 471 -1.49 -22.12 2.64
C THR A 471 -2.49 -22.09 3.79
N GLY A 472 -3.42 -21.14 3.76
CA GLY A 472 -4.50 -21.03 4.75
C GLY A 472 -4.33 -19.93 5.80
N ILE A 473 -3.32 -19.06 5.70
CA ILE A 473 -3.34 -17.79 6.45
C ILE A 473 -4.57 -17.00 5.97
N PRO A 474 -5.46 -16.53 6.86
CA PRO A 474 -6.65 -15.82 6.45
C PRO A 474 -6.31 -14.48 5.79
N THR A 475 -7.02 -14.14 4.72
CA THR A 475 -7.20 -12.77 4.26
C THR A 475 -7.70 -11.94 5.45
N VAL A 476 -6.85 -11.07 6.00
CA VAL A 476 -7.16 -10.41 7.27
C VAL A 476 -8.17 -9.30 7.01
N MET A 477 -9.34 -9.40 7.65
CA MET A 477 -10.32 -8.32 7.75
C MET A 477 -9.78 -7.14 8.60
N ASN A 478 -8.69 -6.48 8.20
CA ASN A 478 -8.25 -5.18 8.71
C ASN A 478 -7.05 -4.59 7.92
N ALA A 479 -7.37 -3.76 6.93
CA ALA A 479 -6.63 -2.52 6.67
C ALA A 479 -7.61 -1.33 6.73
N GLU A 480 -7.17 -0.13 6.42
CA GLU A 480 -7.99 1.09 6.43
C GLU A 480 -7.98 1.78 5.08
N SER A 481 -9.16 2.23 4.64
CA SER A 481 -9.38 3.25 3.61
C SER A 481 -8.66 3.06 2.27
N ASN A 482 -9.38 2.54 1.28
CA ASN A 482 -9.25 3.03 -0.09
C ASN A 482 -10.64 3.10 -0.73
N LYS A 483 -10.86 4.03 -1.66
CA LYS A 483 -12.19 4.20 -2.28
C LYS A 483 -12.51 3.01 -3.19
N LEU A 484 -13.76 2.54 -3.14
CA LEU A 484 -14.29 1.66 -4.18
C LEU A 484 -14.30 2.42 -5.52
N LYS A 485 -13.83 1.77 -6.58
CA LYS A 485 -14.02 2.27 -7.94
C LYS A 485 -15.40 1.87 -8.46
N PRO A 486 -16.15 2.79 -9.11
CA PRO A 486 -17.37 2.42 -9.82
C PRO A 486 -17.09 1.34 -10.87
N ALA A 487 -18.07 0.45 -11.02
CA ALA A 487 -18.17 -0.61 -12.03
C ALA A 487 -17.84 -0.27 -13.49
N GLU A 488 -17.86 1.02 -13.82
CA GLU A 488 -17.78 1.59 -15.16
C GLU A 488 -16.39 2.17 -15.46
N GLU A 489 -15.52 2.27 -14.44
CA GLU A 489 -14.10 2.55 -14.63
C GLU A 489 -13.34 1.27 -14.97
N GLU A 490 -12.64 1.24 -16.11
CA GLU A 490 -11.70 0.15 -16.40
C GLU A 490 -10.54 0.16 -15.37
N LEU A 491 -10.12 -1.04 -14.96
CA LEU A 491 -8.94 -1.20 -14.12
C LEU A 491 -7.69 -0.80 -14.91
N SER A 492 -6.81 -0.01 -14.28
CA SER A 492 -5.51 0.32 -14.84
C SER A 492 -4.59 -0.91 -14.88
N ASP A 493 -3.55 -0.89 -15.72
CA ASP A 493 -2.58 -2.00 -15.76
C ASP A 493 -1.88 -2.24 -14.40
N GLU A 494 -1.76 -1.22 -13.54
CA GLU A 494 -1.23 -1.37 -12.17
C GLU A 494 -2.20 -2.12 -11.23
N GLU A 495 -3.51 -2.03 -11.49
CA GLU A 495 -4.56 -2.73 -10.74
C GLU A 495 -4.81 -4.14 -11.31
N LEU A 496 -4.78 -4.29 -12.64
CA LEU A 496 -4.84 -5.58 -13.34
C LEU A 496 -3.65 -6.48 -12.98
N LEU A 497 -2.46 -5.90 -12.82
CA LEU A 497 -1.27 -6.59 -12.30
C LEU A 497 -1.52 -7.22 -10.92
N LEU A 498 -2.35 -6.58 -10.09
CA LEU A 498 -2.70 -6.98 -8.73
C LEU A 498 -3.97 -7.85 -8.67
N ALA A 499 -4.53 -8.28 -9.80
CA ALA A 499 -5.75 -9.08 -9.85
C ALA A 499 -5.56 -10.52 -9.36
N SER A 500 -6.62 -11.06 -8.75
CA SER A 500 -6.69 -12.45 -8.31
C SER A 500 -6.56 -13.43 -9.49
N PRO A 501 -5.83 -14.57 -9.35
CA PRO A 501 -5.90 -15.69 -10.28
C PRO A 501 -7.13 -16.58 -10.08
N VAL A 502 -8.03 -16.23 -9.15
CA VAL A 502 -9.13 -17.08 -8.68
C VAL A 502 -10.48 -16.56 -9.16
N LEU A 503 -11.31 -17.49 -9.64
CA LEU A 503 -12.73 -17.29 -9.96
C LEU A 503 -13.58 -18.20 -9.06
N TYR A 504 -14.79 -17.73 -8.72
CA TYR A 504 -15.73 -18.44 -7.84
C TYR A 504 -16.93 -18.96 -8.65
N GLY A 505 -17.26 -20.24 -8.53
CA GLY A 505 -18.31 -20.83 -9.36
C GLY A 505 -18.74 -22.24 -8.95
N PHE A 506 -19.51 -22.90 -9.81
CA PHE A 506 -20.10 -24.22 -9.60
C PHE A 506 -19.72 -25.18 -10.74
N SER A 507 -19.19 -26.36 -10.40
CA SER A 507 -19.03 -27.46 -11.37
C SER A 507 -20.37 -28.14 -11.64
N LEU A 508 -20.78 -28.17 -12.91
CA LEU A 508 -22.05 -28.80 -13.31
C LEU A 508 -21.98 -30.34 -13.30
N ALA A 509 -20.79 -30.91 -13.45
CA ALA A 509 -20.57 -32.36 -13.38
C ALA A 509 -20.48 -32.85 -11.93
N ASP A 510 -19.61 -32.23 -11.13
CA ASP A 510 -19.34 -32.60 -9.73
C ASP A 510 -20.41 -32.08 -8.75
N LYS A 511 -21.21 -31.10 -9.18
CA LYS A 511 -22.32 -30.49 -8.42
C LYS A 511 -21.89 -29.80 -7.12
N ILE A 512 -20.72 -29.16 -7.14
CA ILE A 512 -20.09 -28.50 -5.99
C ILE A 512 -19.58 -27.10 -6.37
N TRP A 513 -19.62 -26.18 -5.39
CA TRP A 513 -19.05 -24.83 -5.50
C TRP A 513 -17.54 -24.87 -5.20
N LEU A 514 -16.72 -24.30 -6.09
CA LEU A 514 -15.26 -24.36 -6.04
C LEU A 514 -14.61 -23.01 -6.43
N GLU A 515 -13.34 -22.87 -6.07
CA GLU A 515 -12.39 -21.90 -6.61
C GLU A 515 -11.70 -22.47 -7.87
N PHE A 516 -11.68 -21.70 -8.95
CA PHE A 516 -11.16 -22.05 -10.27
C PHE A 516 -9.99 -21.14 -10.68
N ASN A 517 -9.04 -21.65 -11.45
CA ASN A 517 -7.93 -20.88 -12.02
C ASN A 517 -8.39 -20.12 -13.27
N VAL A 518 -8.17 -18.81 -13.35
CA VAL A 518 -8.52 -17.96 -14.51
C VAL A 518 -7.96 -18.52 -15.82
N GLU A 519 -6.75 -19.09 -15.82
CA GLU A 519 -6.11 -19.57 -17.05
C GLU A 519 -6.70 -20.88 -17.59
N SER A 520 -7.32 -21.71 -16.72
CA SER A 520 -7.98 -22.98 -17.07
C SER A 520 -9.41 -22.81 -17.63
N VAL A 521 -9.87 -21.57 -17.83
CA VAL A 521 -11.18 -21.26 -18.41
C VAL A 521 -11.09 -21.12 -19.92
N SER A 522 -12.09 -21.65 -20.63
CA SER A 522 -12.25 -21.60 -22.09
C SER A 522 -13.72 -21.40 -22.46
N GLU A 523 -14.00 -20.95 -23.69
CA GLU A 523 -15.36 -20.88 -24.22
C GLU A 523 -15.94 -22.30 -24.40
N ILE A 524 -17.28 -22.43 -24.37
CA ILE A 524 -17.92 -23.74 -24.55
C ILE A 524 -17.91 -24.11 -26.04
N GLU A 525 -17.16 -25.15 -26.40
CA GLU A 525 -17.33 -25.84 -27.67
C GLU A 525 -18.71 -26.53 -27.69
N TRP A 526 -19.57 -26.08 -28.59
CA TRP A 526 -20.92 -26.63 -28.78
C TRP A 526 -20.90 -27.66 -29.91
N ASN A 527 -21.44 -28.85 -29.65
CA ASN A 527 -21.57 -29.89 -30.66
C ASN A 527 -22.72 -29.55 -31.63
N GLU A 528 -22.37 -29.08 -32.83
CA GLU A 528 -23.32 -28.75 -33.91
C GLU A 528 -24.19 -29.94 -34.34
N GLU A 529 -23.64 -31.16 -34.30
CA GLU A 529 -24.38 -32.38 -34.63
C GLU A 529 -25.42 -32.78 -33.57
N ALA A 530 -25.40 -32.19 -32.36
CA ALA A 530 -26.27 -32.62 -31.26
C ALA A 530 -27.77 -32.56 -31.64
N PHE A 531 -28.17 -31.60 -32.49
CA PHE A 531 -29.54 -31.51 -33.00
C PHE A 531 -29.83 -32.52 -34.13
N ALA A 532 -28.83 -32.87 -34.95
CA ALA A 532 -28.94 -33.92 -35.95
C ALA A 532 -29.10 -35.31 -35.29
N ASN A 533 -28.28 -35.59 -34.28
CA ASN A 533 -28.22 -36.86 -33.55
C ASN A 533 -29.35 -37.03 -32.51
N LEU A 534 -30.09 -35.97 -32.16
CA LEU A 534 -31.26 -36.02 -31.28
C LEU A 534 -32.34 -36.99 -31.83
N VAL A 535 -32.73 -38.01 -31.07
CA VAL A 535 -33.74 -39.00 -31.52
C VAL A 535 -35.16 -38.46 -31.29
N LEU A 536 -35.68 -37.74 -32.29
CA LEU A 536 -37.05 -37.23 -32.34
C LEU A 536 -37.66 -37.38 -33.75
N PRO A 537 -38.98 -37.55 -33.88
CA PRO A 537 -39.70 -37.46 -35.16
C PRO A 537 -39.41 -36.14 -35.88
N LEU A 538 -39.28 -36.19 -37.21
CA LEU A 538 -38.85 -35.06 -38.03
C LEU A 538 -39.71 -33.81 -37.81
N ASP A 539 -41.04 -33.96 -37.80
CA ASP A 539 -41.98 -32.85 -37.61
C ASP A 539 -41.76 -32.12 -36.27
N ARG A 540 -41.41 -32.87 -35.22
CA ARG A 540 -41.09 -32.31 -33.89
C ARG A 540 -39.74 -31.62 -33.88
N LYS A 541 -38.75 -32.11 -34.63
CA LYS A 541 -37.48 -31.37 -34.83
C LYS A 541 -37.74 -30.06 -35.55
N THR A 542 -38.45 -30.09 -36.68
CA THR A 542 -38.74 -28.90 -37.48
C THR A 542 -39.49 -27.85 -36.67
N LEU A 543 -40.51 -28.26 -35.89
CA LEU A 543 -41.23 -27.38 -34.97
C LEU A 543 -40.30 -26.74 -33.92
N LEU A 544 -39.49 -27.55 -33.21
CA LEU A 544 -38.57 -27.05 -32.18
C LEU A 544 -37.54 -26.08 -32.78
N ARG A 545 -37.00 -26.42 -33.95
CA ARG A 545 -36.05 -25.59 -34.69
C ARG A 545 -36.67 -24.24 -35.07
N SER A 546 -37.85 -24.24 -35.70
CA SER A 546 -38.53 -23.00 -36.08
C SER A 546 -38.90 -22.13 -34.89
N LEU A 547 -39.22 -22.72 -33.74
CA LEU A 547 -39.55 -21.99 -32.51
C LEU A 547 -38.31 -21.33 -31.90
N VAL A 548 -37.15 -21.99 -31.90
CA VAL A 548 -35.88 -21.41 -31.44
C VAL A 548 -35.38 -20.35 -32.41
N GLU A 549 -35.42 -20.60 -33.72
CA GLU A 549 -35.00 -19.64 -34.75
C GLU A 549 -35.85 -18.36 -34.73
N ALA A 550 -37.18 -18.48 -34.57
CA ALA A 550 -38.08 -17.33 -34.43
C ALA A 550 -37.94 -16.57 -33.10
N HIS A 551 -37.53 -17.24 -32.02
CA HIS A 551 -37.25 -16.58 -30.74
C HIS A 551 -35.93 -15.79 -30.81
N ASN A 552 -34.90 -16.40 -31.41
CA ASN A 552 -33.60 -15.76 -31.59
C ASN A 552 -33.63 -14.59 -32.60
N SER A 553 -34.57 -14.55 -33.55
CA SER A 553 -34.75 -13.40 -34.45
C SER A 553 -35.42 -12.17 -33.80
N HIS A 554 -35.70 -12.23 -32.49
CA HIS A 554 -36.28 -11.15 -31.69
C HIS A 554 -35.34 -10.65 -30.56
N LEU A 555 -34.07 -11.09 -30.58
CA LEU A 555 -32.98 -10.69 -29.68
C LEU A 555 -31.86 -9.98 -30.46
#